data_AF-A0A4V2VPB4-F1
#
_entry.id   AF-A0A4V2VPB4-F1
#
_cell.length_a   1.000
_cell.length_b   1.000
_cell.length_c   1.000
_cell.angle_alpha   90.00
_cell.angle_beta   90.00
_cell.angle_gamma   90.00
#
_symmetry.space_group_name_H-M   'P 1'
#
loop_
_entity.id
_entity.type
_entity.pdbx_description
1 polymer ?
#
loop_
_entity_poly.entity_id
_entity_poly.type
_entity_poly.pdbx_seq_one_letter_code
_entity_poly.pdbx_strand_id
1 'polypeptide(L)' 'MVDRLVAAIHRWWHGKYVPYENDSDSPVVIIGGYHEQHWTSQAIHAAARFLAAEWKWCVGIALALLSLLLTKCH' A
#
# COMPACT_ATOMS: atom_id res chain seq x y z
N MET A 1 9.17 21.74 9.50
CA MET A 1 9.92 20.49 9.19
C MET A 1 8.97 19.30 9.08
N VAL A 2 8.05 19.14 10.04
CA VAL A 2 6.99 18.12 10.03
C VAL A 2 6.13 18.17 8.76
N ASP A 3 5.80 19.36 8.26
CA ASP A 3 4.92 19.52 7.08
C ASP A 3 5.49 18.88 5.81
N ARG A 4 6.82 18.90 5.64
CA ARG A 4 7.47 18.27 4.49
C ARG A 4 7.45 16.75 4.59
N LEU A 5 7.56 16.22 5.81
CA LEU A 5 7.46 14.78 6.08
C LEU A 5 6.05 14.28 5.80
N VAL A 6 5.02 14.98 6.29
CA VAL A 6 3.61 14.64 6.03
C VAL A 6 3.32 14.68 4.53
N ALA A 7 3.78 15.71 3.82
CA ALA A 7 3.59 15.81 2.38
C ALA A 7 4.30 14.68 1.60
N ALA A 8 5.49 14.26 2.05
CA ALA A 8 6.22 13.15 1.46
C ALA A 8 5.49 11.82 1.66
N ILE A 9 5.00 11.56 2.89
CA ILE A 9 4.22 10.36 3.21
C ILE A 9 2.91 10.34 2.44
N HIS A 10 2.19 11.46 2.36
CA HIS A 10 0.93 11.56 1.63
C HIS A 10 1.12 11.26 0.14
N ARG A 11 2.20 11.79 -0.46
CA ARG A 11 2.55 11.56 -1.87
C ARG A 11 2.98 10.11 -2.11
N TRP A 12 3.70 9.52 -1.16
CA TRP A 12 4.07 8.12 -1.21
C TRP A 12 2.85 7.19 -1.08
N TRP A 13 1.88 7.56 -0.24
CA TRP A 13 0.66 6.79 0.02
C TRP A 13 -0.35 6.85 -1.13
N HIS A 14 -0.64 8.05 -1.66
CA HIS A 14 -1.62 8.22 -2.75
C HIS A 14 -1.02 8.01 -4.14
N GLY A 15 0.31 8.10 -4.27
CA GLY A 15 1.00 8.11 -5.56
C GLY A 15 1.02 9.48 -6.20
N LYS A 16 1.70 9.59 -7.34
CA LYS A 16 1.71 10.80 -8.17
C LYS A 16 0.75 10.61 -9.35
N TYR A 17 -0.05 11.62 -9.66
CA TYR A 17 -0.82 11.64 -10.89
C TYR A 17 0.10 11.88 -12.08
N VAL A 18 0.11 10.95 -13.02
CA VAL A 18 0.83 11.05 -14.29
C VAL A 18 -0.24 11.16 -15.39
N PRO A 19 -0.38 12.33 -16.04
CA PRO A 19 -1.27 12.46 -17.18
C PRO A 19 -0.73 11.61 -18.34
N TYR A 20 -1.62 11.04 -19.15
CA TYR A 20 -1.19 10.36 -20.37
C TYR A 20 -0.49 11.37 -21.29
N GLU A 21 0.66 10.97 -21.86
CA GLU A 21 1.28 11.75 -22.93
C GLU A 21 0.38 11.67 -24.16
N ASN A 22 -0.01 12.83 -24.68
CA ASN A 22 -0.74 12.92 -25.93
C ASN A 22 0.25 13.27 -27.04
N ASP A 23 0.29 12.45 -28.08
CA ASP A 23 1.09 12.72 -29.27
C ASP A 23 0.59 14.01 -29.94
N SER A 24 1.51 14.90 -30.33
CA SER A 24 1.19 16.20 -30.92
C SER A 24 0.66 16.09 -32.35
N ASP A 25 0.96 14.99 -33.06
CA ASP A 25 0.48 14.70 -34.42
C ASP A 25 -0.81 13.87 -34.43
N SER A 26 -1.34 13.47 -33.27
CA SER A 26 -2.57 12.70 -33.18
C SER A 26 -3.79 13.64 -33.07
N PRO A 27 -4.83 13.47 -33.91
CA PRO A 27 -6.09 14.21 -33.79
C PRO A 27 -6.94 13.76 -32.58
N VAL A 28 -6.49 12.73 -31.84
CA VAL A 28 -7.17 12.19 -30.66
C VAL A 28 -6.48 12.69 -29.40
N VAL A 29 -7.25 13.34 -28.52
CA VAL A 29 -6.80 13.78 -27.19
C VAL A 29 -7.33 12.83 -26.13
N ILE A 30 -6.45 12.12 -25.45
CA ILE A 30 -6.82 11.28 -24.30
C ILE A 30 -6.79 12.14 -23.03
N ILE A 31 -7.97 12.52 -22.55
CA ILE A 31 -8.11 13.24 -21.28
C ILE A 31 -8.12 12.20 -20.15
N GLY A 32 -7.01 12.07 -19.45
CA GLY A 32 -6.86 11.15 -18.33
C GLY A 32 -5.42 10.98 -17.89
N GLY A 33 -5.23 10.13 -16.88
CA GLY A 33 -3.92 9.79 -16.35
C GLY A 33 -4.03 8.65 -15.35
N TYR A 34 -2.91 8.06 -14.98
CA TYR A 34 -2.86 7.04 -13.95
C TYR A 34 -2.17 7.59 -12.69
N HIS A 35 -2.54 7.05 -11.54
CA HIS A 35 -1.81 7.31 -10.31
C HIS A 35 -0.68 6.30 -10.18
N GLU A 36 0.55 6.76 -10.33
CA GLU A 36 1.72 5.94 -10.12
C GLU A 36 2.02 5.86 -8.62
N GLN A 37 1.56 4.79 -7.98
CA GLN A 37 1.86 4.48 -6.58
C GLN A 37 3.13 3.65 -6.48
N HIS A 38 3.96 3.97 -5.48
CA HIS A 38 5.11 3.14 -5.14
C HIS A 38 4.64 1.73 -4.78
N TRP A 39 5.34 0.72 -5.27
CA TRP A 39 5.03 -0.70 -5.02
C TRP A 39 4.92 -1.03 -3.52
N THR A 40 5.71 -0.36 -2.68
CA THR A 40 5.65 -0.50 -1.22
C THR A 40 4.31 -0.05 -0.64
N SER A 41 3.74 1.04 -1.16
CA SER A 41 2.43 1.51 -0.73
C SER A 41 1.32 0.54 -1.18
N GLN A 42 1.44 0.00 -2.39
CA GLN A 42 0.51 -1.02 -2.89
C GLN A 42 0.57 -2.29 -2.02
N ALA A 43 1.77 -2.73 -1.64
CA ALA A 43 1.97 -3.88 -0.77
C ALA A 43 1.34 -3.66 0.62
N ILE A 44 1.48 -2.47 1.21
CA ILE A 44 0.82 -2.16 2.49
C ILE A 44 -0.70 -2.13 2.35
N HIS A 45 -1.25 -1.54 1.28
CA HIS A 45 -2.68 -1.58 1.04
C HIS A 45 -3.19 -3.02 0.88
N ALA A 46 -2.46 -3.87 0.16
CA ALA A 46 -2.80 -5.28 0.00
C ALA A 46 -2.73 -6.02 1.35
N ALA A 47 -1.67 -5.79 2.13
CA ALA A 47 -1.51 -6.38 3.47
C ALA A 47 -2.62 -5.89 4.43
N ALA A 48 -2.98 -4.61 4.39
CA ALA A 48 -4.05 -4.06 5.20
C ALA A 48 -5.42 -4.65 4.81
N ARG A 49 -5.70 -4.81 3.52
CA ARG A 49 -6.92 -5.50 3.04
C ARG A 49 -6.94 -6.96 3.47
N PHE A 50 -5.83 -7.67 3.30
CA PHE A 50 -5.69 -9.05 3.72
C PHE A 50 -5.91 -9.19 5.22
N LEU A 51 -5.26 -8.36 6.03
CA LEU A 51 -5.42 -8.35 7.47
C LEU A 51 -6.87 -8.03 7.86
N ALA A 52 -7.52 -7.05 7.22
CA ALA A 52 -8.92 -6.73 7.49
C ALA A 52 -9.88 -7.89 7.16
N ALA A 53 -9.61 -8.65 6.09
CA ALA A 53 -10.40 -9.81 5.70
C ALA A 53 -10.15 -11.02 6.61
N GLU A 54 -8.88 -11.31 6.89
CA GLU A 54 -8.43 -12.58 7.49
C GLU A 54 -7.90 -12.42 8.92
N TRP A 55 -8.22 -11.31 9.60
CA TRP A 55 -7.70 -10.99 10.95
C TRP A 55 -7.88 -12.14 11.96
N LYS A 56 -8.97 -12.91 11.84
CA LYS A 56 -9.27 -14.05 12.70
C LYS A 56 -8.19 -15.12 12.63
N TRP A 57 -7.66 -15.40 11.43
CA TRP A 57 -6.58 -16.36 11.23
C TRP A 57 -5.24 -15.82 11.72
N CYS A 58 -4.98 -14.52 11.52
CA CYS A 58 -3.77 -13.88 12.06
C CYS A 58 -3.72 -14.00 13.60
N VAL A 59 -4.84 -13.80 14.28
CA VAL A 59 -4.93 -13.98 15.74
C VAL A 59 -4.71 -15.44 16.13
N GLY A 60 -5.31 -16.40 15.43
CA GLY A 60 -5.10 -17.82 15.69
C GLY A 60 -3.63 -18.26 15.56
N ILE A 61 -2.96 -17.82 14.48
CA ILE A 61 -1.53 -18.10 14.27
C ILE A 61 -0.68 -17.43 15.36
N ALA A 62 -0.96 -16.17 15.70
CA ALA A 62 -0.23 -15.45 16.74
C ALA A 62 -0.34 -16.15 18.10
N LEU A 63 -1.54 -16.59 18.48
CA LEU A 63 -1.76 -17.36 19.71
C LEU A 63 -1.04 -18.71 19.69
N ALA A 64 -1.11 -19.45 18.57
CA ALA A 64 -0.41 -20.73 18.44
C ALA A 64 1.12 -20.58 18.58
N LEU A 65 1.70 -19.56 17.94
CA LEU A 65 3.13 -19.25 18.07
C LEU A 65 3.49 -18.83 19.50
N LEU A 66 2.66 -18.01 20.14
CA LEU A 66 2.85 -17.61 21.54
C LEU A 66 2.81 -18.83 22.48
N SER A 67 1.83 -19.72 22.32
CA SER A 67 1.74 -20.96 23.10
C SER A 67 2.98 -21.83 22.88
N LEU A 68 3.45 -22.00 21.64
CA LEU A 68 4.65 -22.77 21.34
C LEU A 68 5.90 -22.17 22.01
N LEU A 69 6.05 -20.84 21.97
CA LEU A 69 7.14 -20.13 22.64
C LEU A 69 7.12 -20.34 24.15
N LEU A 70 5.96 -20.23 24.77
CA LEU A 70 5.79 -20.46 26.21
C LEU A 70 6.14 -21.91 26.59
N THR A 71 5.71 -22.89 25.80
CA THR A 71 6.04 -24.31 26.05
C THR A 71 7.51 -24.63 25.85
N LYS A 72 8.21 -23.96 24.92
CA LYS A 72 9.65 -24.16 24.68
C LYS A 72 10.55 -23.46 25.70
N CYS A 73 10.03 -22.48 26.44
CA CYS A 73 10.79 -21.73 27.45
C CYS A 73 10.65 -22.30 28.87
N HIS A 74 9.87 -23.39 29.03
CA HIS A 74 9.72 -24.19 30.24
C HIS A 74 10.35 -25.57 30.03
#